data_AF-A7H2W5-F1
#
_entry.id   AF-A7H2W5-F1
#
_cell.length_a   1.000
_cell.length_b   1.000
_cell.length_c   1.000
_cell.angle_alpha   90.00
_cell.angle_beta   90.00
_cell.angle_gamma   90.00
#
_symmetry.space_group_name_H-M   'P 1'
#
loop_
_entity.id
_entity.type
_entity.pdbx_description
1 polymer ?
#
loop_
_entity_poly.entity_id
_entity_poly.type
_entity_poly.pdbx_seq_one_letter_code
_entity_poly.pdbx_strand_id
1 'polypeptide(L)' 'MTNPKENLIKTTCKEQKLTYKELSKLIGYSEDTINKNASTNQISKPVQRVIELYLENLALKESLKEHHTLKNSLKELIS' A
#
# COMPACT_ATOMS: atom_id res chain seq x y z
N MET A 1 -2.63 -21.84 8.49
CA MET A 1 -3.07 -20.70 7.66
C MET A 1 -1.87 -19.83 7.35
N THR A 2 -1.29 -19.99 6.15
CA THR A 2 -0.34 -19.08 5.46
C THR A 2 -0.06 -19.75 4.12
N ASN A 3 -0.60 -19.22 3.01
CA ASN A 3 -0.42 -19.83 1.70
C ASN A 3 0.92 -19.33 1.12
N PRO A 4 1.92 -20.21 0.92
CA PRO A 4 3.25 -19.79 0.51
C PRO A 4 3.22 -19.36 -0.96
N LYS A 5 3.69 -18.13 -1.26
CA LYS A 5 3.90 -17.53 -2.60
C LYS A 5 2.76 -16.70 -3.21
N GLU A 6 1.96 -15.98 -2.43
CA GLU A 6 1.18 -14.90 -3.04
C GLU A 6 2.09 -13.70 -3.34
N ASN A 7 2.04 -13.19 -4.57
CA ASN A 7 2.86 -12.07 -5.02
C ASN A 7 2.48 -10.79 -4.25
N LEU A 8 3.48 -10.04 -3.77
CA LEU A 8 3.27 -8.77 -3.06
C LEU A 8 2.30 -7.83 -3.80
N ILE A 9 2.38 -7.73 -5.12
CA ILE A 9 1.45 -6.94 -5.96
C ILE A 9 0.00 -7.41 -5.79
N LYS A 10 -0.24 -8.73 -5.84
CA LYS A 10 -1.58 -9.32 -5.70
C LYS A 10 -2.14 -9.05 -4.31
N THR A 11 -1.31 -9.28 -3.29
CA THR A 11 -1.68 -9.04 -1.90
C THR A 11 -2.00 -7.56 -1.67
N THR A 12 -1.14 -6.64 -2.10
CA THR A 12 -1.36 -5.19 -1.97
C THR A 12 -2.64 -4.75 -2.68
N CYS A 13 -2.89 -5.19 -3.92
CA CYS A 13 -4.12 -4.85 -4.63
C CYS A 13 -5.38 -5.36 -3.91
N LYS A 14 -5.34 -6.57 -3.35
CA LYS A 14 -6.46 -7.14 -2.61
C LYS A 14 -6.73 -6.40 -1.30
N GLU A 15 -5.70 -6.12 -0.51
CA GLU A 15 -5.81 -5.46 0.79
C GLU A 15 -6.25 -4.01 0.66
N GLN A 16 -5.68 -3.29 -0.32
CA GLN A 16 -5.97 -1.88 -0.55
C GLN A 16 -7.19 -1.66 -1.46
N LYS A 17 -7.85 -2.75 -1.92
CA LYS A 17 -8.97 -2.72 -2.87
C LYS A 17 -8.66 -1.93 -4.15
N LEU A 18 -7.44 -2.12 -4.68
CA LEU A 18 -6.93 -1.46 -5.87
C LEU A 18 -6.85 -2.43 -7.04
N THR A 19 -7.04 -1.90 -8.25
CA THR A 19 -6.66 -2.56 -9.50
C THR A 19 -5.14 -2.45 -9.75
N TYR A 20 -4.58 -3.30 -10.60
CA TYR A 20 -3.17 -3.19 -11.00
C TYR A 20 -2.85 -1.85 -11.67
N LYS A 21 -3.83 -1.28 -12.38
CA LYS A 21 -3.74 0.05 -13.01
C LYS A 21 -3.68 1.19 -12.01
N GLU A 22 -4.41 1.09 -10.90
CA GLU A 22 -4.36 2.10 -9.84
C GLU A 22 -3.06 1.98 -9.05
N LEU A 23 -2.65 0.76 -8.70
CA LEU A 23 -1.39 0.52 -8.02
C LEU A 23 -0.22 1.06 -8.87
N SER A 24 -0.18 0.77 -10.18
CA SER A 24 0.90 1.21 -11.08
C SER A 24 1.04 2.73 -11.12
N LYS A 25 -0.08 3.45 -11.15
CA LYS A 25 -0.10 4.93 -11.06
C LYS A 25 0.41 5.44 -9.72
N LEU A 26 0.02 4.82 -8.62
CA LEU A 26 0.41 5.23 -7.26
C LEU A 26 1.91 5.05 -7.02
N ILE A 27 2.49 3.97 -7.55
CA ILE A 27 3.92 3.64 -7.38
C ILE A 27 4.81 4.15 -8.52
N GLY A 28 4.23 4.76 -9.57
CA GLY A 28 4.98 5.35 -10.67
C GLY A 28 5.62 4.36 -11.65
N TYR A 29 5.01 3.18 -11.85
CA TYR A 29 5.45 2.16 -12.82
C TYR A 29 4.42 1.98 -13.94
N SER A 30 4.84 1.43 -15.08
CA SER A 30 3.89 1.06 -16.13
C SER A 30 3.01 -0.11 -15.69
N GLU A 31 1.76 -0.11 -16.15
CA GLU A 31 0.80 -1.19 -15.88
C GLU A 31 1.33 -2.54 -16.39
N ASP A 32 2.02 -2.57 -17.54
CA ASP A 32 2.64 -3.77 -18.09
C ASP A 32 3.71 -4.36 -17.16
N THR A 33 4.51 -3.52 -16.49
CA THR A 33 5.52 -3.99 -15.53
C THR A 33 4.87 -4.67 -14.33
N ILE A 34 3.79 -4.07 -13.81
CA ILE A 34 3.05 -4.60 -12.67
C ILE A 34 2.31 -5.89 -13.04
N ASN A 35 1.65 -5.92 -14.21
CA ASN A 35 0.98 -7.11 -14.73
C ASN A 35 1.96 -8.27 -14.95
N LYS A 36 3.13 -8.00 -15.55
CA LYS A 36 4.17 -9.00 -15.76
C LYS A 36 4.69 -9.55 -14.45
N ASN A 37 5.04 -8.69 -13.49
CA ASN A 37 5.54 -9.12 -12.19
C ASN A 37 4.48 -9.93 -11.43
N ALA A 38 3.23 -9.48 -11.44
CA ALA A 38 2.11 -10.19 -10.81
C ALA A 38 1.85 -11.57 -11.43
N SER A 39 1.89 -11.68 -12.76
CA SER A 39 1.62 -12.92 -13.50
C SER A 39 2.75 -13.93 -13.36
N THR A 40 4.00 -13.46 -13.39
CA THR A 40 5.20 -14.32 -13.31
C THR A 40 5.57 -14.71 -11.88
N ASN A 41 4.93 -14.12 -10.86
CA ASN A 41 5.35 -14.23 -9.46
C ASN A 41 6.82 -13.83 -9.22
N GLN A 42 7.42 -13.05 -10.12
CA GLN A 42 8.76 -12.52 -10.00
C GLN A 42 8.66 -11.01 -9.87
N ILE A 43 9.09 -10.48 -8.73
CA ILE A 43 9.11 -9.04 -8.47
C ILE A 43 10.56 -8.61 -8.43
N SER A 44 10.89 -7.57 -9.20
CA SER A 44 12.22 -6.97 -9.12
C SER A 44 12.38 -6.23 -7.79
N LYS A 45 13.59 -6.23 -7.22
CA LYS A 45 13.88 -5.52 -5.96
C LYS A 45 13.43 -4.05 -5.97
N PRO A 46 13.58 -3.28 -7.07
CA PRO A 46 13.06 -1.90 -7.12
C PRO A 46 11.54 -1.81 -6.98
N VAL A 47 10.78 -2.65 -7.69
CA VAL A 47 9.31 -2.65 -7.61
C VAL A 47 8.85 -3.06 -6.22
N GLN A 48 9.48 -4.08 -5.64
CA GLN A 48 9.21 -4.49 -4.26
C GLN A 48 9.40 -3.32 -3.28
N ARG A 49 10.54 -2.63 -3.34
CA ARG A 49 10.84 -1.50 -2.44
C ARG A 49 9.84 -0.37 -2.58
N VAL A 50 9.40 -0.03 -3.80
CA VAL A 50 8.42 1.04 -3.97
C VAL A 50 7.05 0.65 -3.42
N ILE A 51 6.63 -0.62 -3.55
CA ILE A 51 5.39 -1.10 -2.93
C ILE A 51 5.49 -1.06 -1.40
N GLU A 52 6.63 -1.47 -0.82
CA GLU A 52 6.88 -1.38 0.62
C GLU A 52 6.80 0.07 1.12
N LEU A 53 7.44 1.01 0.41
CA LEU A 53 7.38 2.44 0.74
C LEU A 53 5.97 3.02 0.63
N TYR A 54 5.19 2.57 -0.35
CA TYR A 54 3.78 2.95 -0.48
C TYR A 54 2.96 2.49 0.72
N LEU A 55 3.12 1.23 1.14
CA LEU A 55 2.42 0.67 2.30
C LEU A 55 2.82 1.38 3.60
N GLU A 56 4.12 1.65 3.77
CA GLU A 56 4.62 2.42 4.92
C GLU A 56 4.02 3.84 4.93
N ASN A 57 3.93 4.50 3.77
CA ASN A 57 3.31 5.81 3.66
C ASN A 57 1.83 5.81 4.09
N LEU A 58 1.08 4.77 3.73
CA LEU A 58 -0.31 4.60 4.17
C LEU A 58 -0.41 4.44 5.69
N ALA A 59 0.44 3.58 6.27
CA ALA A 59 0.47 3.36 7.71
C ALA A 59 0.80 4.65 8.49
N LEU A 60 1.78 5.42 8.01
CA LEU A 60 2.16 6.71 8.58
C LEU A 60 1.01 7.72 8.51
N LYS A 61 0.28 7.77 7.39
CA LYS A 61 -0.89 8.64 7.23
C LYS A 61 -2.02 8.29 8.20
N GLU A 62 -2.28 7.00 8.42
CA GLU A 62 -3.30 6.58 9.38
C GLU A 62 -2.88 6.94 10.81
N SER A 63 -1.63 6.69 11.20
CA SER A 63 -1.11 7.10 12.52
C SER A 63 -1.22 8.61 12.74
N LEU A 64 -0.88 9.43 11.73
CA LEU A 64 -1.05 10.88 11.82
C LEU A 64 -2.52 11.28 12.02
N LYS A 65 -3.44 10.63 11.33
CA LYS A 65 -4.89 10.86 11.47
C LYS A 65 -5.38 10.49 12.87
N GLU A 66 -4.91 9.39 13.45
CA GLU A 66 -5.22 9.00 14.83
C GLU A 66 -4.74 10.07 15.83
N HIS A 67 -3.50 10.55 15.67
CA HIS A 67 -2.96 11.62 16.51
C HIS A 67 -3.76 12.92 16.39
N HIS A 68 -4.16 13.30 15.18
CA HIS A 68 -5.01 14.47 14.95
C HIS A 68 -6.40 14.29 15.56
N THR A 69 -6.99 13.11 15.44
CA THR A 69 -8.30 12.79 16.03
C THR A 69 -8.24 12.93 17.54
N LEU A 70 -7.26 12.31 18.20
CA LEU A 70 -7.06 12.43 19.65
C LEU A 70 -6.90 13.89 20.09
N LYS A 71 -6.05 14.66 19.39
CA LYS A 71 -5.81 16.07 19.68
C LYS A 71 -7.10 16.90 19.54
N ASN A 72 -7.91 16.64 18.53
CA ASN A 72 -9.15 17.36 18.28
C ASN A 72 -10.20 17.02 19.33
N SER A 73 -10.39 15.73 19.64
CA SER A 73 -11.30 15.31 20.72
C SER A 73 -10.91 15.91 22.07
N LEU A 74 -9.61 15.99 22.39
CA LEU A 74 -9.15 16.63 23.62
C LEU A 74 -9.47 18.14 23.63
N LYS A 75 -9.31 18.83 22.49
CA LYS A 75 -9.70 20.25 22.38
C LYS A 75 -11.20 20.44 22.60
N GLU A 76 -12.03 19.61 21.97
CA GLU A 76 -13.49 19.68 22.11
C GLU A 76 -13.96 19.45 23.53
N LEU A 77 -13.24 18.66 24.34
CA LEU A 77 -13.58 18.41 25.74
C LEU A 77 -13.21 19.54 26.70
N ILE A 78 -12.24 20.39 26.33
CA ILE A 78 -11.73 21.48 27.18
C ILE A 78 -12.27 22.85 26.71
N SER A 79 -12.89 22.91 25.52
CA SER A 79 -13.53 24.11 24.97
C SER A 79 -14.99 24.19 25.40
#